data_AF-A0A7L7Z0U6-F1
#
_entry.id   AF-A0A7L7Z0U6-F1
#
_cell.length_a   1.000
_cell.length_b   1.000
_cell.length_c   1.000
_cell.angle_alpha   90.00
_cell.angle_beta   90.00
_cell.angle_gamma   90.00
#
_symmetry.space_group_name_H-M   'P 1'
#
loop_
_entity.id
_entity.type
_entity.pdbx_description
1 polymer ?
#
loop_
_entity_poly.entity_id
_entity_poly.type
_entity_poly.pdbx_seq_one_letter_code
_entity_poly.pdbx_strand_id
1 'polypeptide(L)'
;MDLSRLRAVGLVVASSVYAWDEAAEDDKAALRDTAHTPYAHVLIGLLQDLGVDTPANRSEIAGIERLFELELAAAKGEGDPVAVWKELSRFRSADIRLQLRIQLDLLGRDQHALVDCLRPVLEVLEVVDDLQSIEEDRRSGSFNTYLFLRRRLGGEEAQAELDRFARACTRDFRELAGKLGEDDQRQLAITLLRPQTIAQYAVIRRLVRLPLPLLRVMLTREVLEPLSAPFGLFWSQPAFEEDRGRSPLAVGP
;
A
#
# COMPACT_ATOMS: atom_id res chain seq x y z
N MET A 1 -8.21 22.19 -15.08
CA MET A 1 -8.84 21.52 -13.93
C MET A 1 -8.38 22.20 -12.65
N ASP A 2 -9.28 22.42 -11.70
CA ASP A 2 -8.99 23.03 -10.39
C ASP A 2 -8.29 22.04 -9.46
N LEU A 3 -7.14 22.42 -8.87
CA LEU A 3 -6.41 21.61 -7.89
C LEU A 3 -7.26 21.29 -6.65
N SER A 4 -8.23 22.15 -6.34
CA SER A 4 -9.19 21.94 -5.25
C SER A 4 -10.07 20.72 -5.52
N ARG A 5 -10.43 20.47 -6.79
CA ARG A 5 -11.20 19.28 -7.19
C ARG A 5 -10.38 18.00 -7.05
N LEU A 6 -9.09 18.01 -7.41
CA LEU A 6 -8.21 16.85 -7.23
C LEU A 6 -7.96 16.51 -5.74
N ARG A 7 -7.85 17.55 -4.89
CA ARG A 7 -7.72 17.38 -3.44
C ARG A 7 -9.01 16.84 -2.82
N ALA A 8 -10.16 17.34 -3.26
CA ALA A 8 -11.46 16.86 -2.81
C ALA A 8 -11.66 15.36 -3.12
N VAL A 9 -11.23 14.89 -4.31
CA VAL A 9 -11.25 13.46 -4.65
C VAL A 9 -10.46 12.64 -3.63
N GLY A 10 -9.22 13.03 -3.33
CA GLY A 10 -8.40 12.32 -2.35
C GLY A 10 -9.06 12.26 -0.97
N LEU A 11 -9.64 13.38 -0.53
CA LEU A 11 -10.36 13.44 0.74
C LEU A 11 -11.58 12.51 0.75
N VAL A 12 -12.40 12.51 -0.31
CA VAL A 12 -13.60 11.67 -0.37
C VAL A 12 -13.24 10.18 -0.40
N VAL A 13 -12.22 9.78 -1.18
CA VAL A 13 -11.77 8.38 -1.22
C VAL A 13 -11.28 7.95 0.16
N ALA A 14 -10.34 8.71 0.76
CA ALA A 14 -9.79 8.40 2.07
C ALA A 14 -10.88 8.35 3.16
N SER A 15 -11.78 9.34 3.20
CA SER A 15 -12.87 9.36 4.18
C SER A 15 -13.89 8.23 3.97
N SER A 16 -14.15 7.82 2.73
CA SER A 16 -15.08 6.71 2.45
C SER A 16 -14.48 5.36 2.84
N VAL A 17 -13.18 5.17 2.61
CA VAL A 17 -12.46 3.97 3.02
C VAL A 17 -12.32 3.90 4.54
N TYR A 18 -11.99 5.03 5.19
CA TYR A 18 -11.91 5.08 6.65
C TYR A 18 -13.26 4.82 7.33
N ALA A 19 -14.34 5.44 6.84
CA ALA A 19 -15.68 5.18 7.36
C ALA A 19 -16.13 3.71 7.16
N TRP A 20 -15.63 3.08 6.10
CA TRP A 20 -15.87 1.66 5.86
C TRP A 20 -15.05 0.78 6.80
N ASP A 21 -13.78 1.09 7.00
CA ASP A 21 -12.93 0.40 7.96
C ASP A 21 -13.52 0.48 9.39
N GLU A 22 -13.86 1.67 9.86
CA GLU A 22 -14.55 1.87 11.15
C GLU A 22 -15.84 1.05 11.25
N ALA A 23 -16.67 1.07 10.21
CA ALA A 23 -17.89 0.26 10.19
C ALA A 23 -17.60 -1.24 10.20
N ALA A 24 -16.56 -1.70 9.51
CA ALA A 24 -16.15 -3.12 9.51
C ALA A 24 -15.60 -3.56 10.88
N GLU A 25 -14.92 -2.65 11.59
CA GLU A 25 -14.46 -2.89 12.95
C GLU A 25 -15.59 -2.91 13.98
N ASP A 26 -16.51 -1.94 13.91
CA ASP A 26 -17.71 -1.86 14.76
C ASP A 26 -18.67 -3.06 14.52
N ASP A 27 -18.83 -3.48 13.26
CA ASP A 27 -19.67 -4.61 12.86
C ASP A 27 -19.01 -5.99 13.02
N LYS A 28 -17.84 -6.10 13.69
CA LYS A 28 -17.38 -7.42 14.21
C LYS A 28 -18.43 -8.11 15.10
N ALA A 29 -19.43 -7.37 15.60
CA ALA A 29 -20.62 -7.89 16.26
C ALA A 29 -21.79 -8.28 15.32
N ALA A 30 -21.89 -7.74 14.10
CA ALA A 30 -23.07 -7.84 13.22
C ALA A 30 -22.85 -8.57 11.87
N LEU A 31 -21.59 -8.75 11.41
CA LEU A 31 -21.25 -9.36 10.11
C LEU A 31 -21.44 -10.89 10.01
N ARG A 32 -22.38 -11.47 10.77
CA ARG A 32 -22.79 -12.87 10.55
C ARG A 32 -23.73 -13.06 9.35
N ASP A 33 -24.28 -12.00 8.73
CA ASP A 33 -25.44 -12.22 7.84
C ASP A 33 -25.66 -11.31 6.61
N THR A 34 -24.75 -10.41 6.19
CA THR A 34 -25.00 -9.64 4.95
C THR A 34 -23.79 -9.45 4.05
N ALA A 35 -23.89 -10.03 2.85
CA ALA A 35 -23.16 -9.62 1.67
C ALA A 35 -23.64 -8.23 1.20
N HIS A 36 -22.69 -7.40 0.77
CA HIS A 36 -22.80 -5.99 0.34
C HIS A 36 -22.54 -4.94 1.41
N THR A 37 -21.36 -4.35 1.30
CA THR A 37 -20.86 -3.23 2.09
C THR A 37 -21.32 -1.90 1.48
N PRO A 38 -22.04 -1.05 2.24
CA PRO A 38 -22.72 0.15 1.72
C PRO A 38 -21.76 1.20 1.08
N TYR A 39 -20.48 1.15 1.42
CA TYR A 39 -19.48 2.13 0.98
C TYR A 39 -18.95 1.91 -0.44
N ALA A 40 -19.00 0.67 -0.96
CA ALA A 40 -18.65 0.42 -2.36
C ALA A 40 -19.58 1.18 -3.32
N HIS A 41 -20.88 1.28 -2.97
CA HIS A 41 -21.87 2.03 -3.76
C HIS A 41 -21.58 3.54 -3.76
N VAL A 42 -21.08 4.09 -2.65
CA VAL A 42 -20.67 5.50 -2.55
C VAL A 42 -19.49 5.78 -3.48
N LEU A 43 -18.46 4.93 -3.44
CA LEU A 43 -17.29 5.06 -4.31
C LEU A 43 -17.65 4.88 -5.79
N ILE A 44 -18.51 3.92 -6.13
CA ILE A 44 -19.00 3.74 -7.51
C ILE A 44 -19.79 4.96 -7.97
N GLY A 45 -20.69 5.50 -7.14
CA GLY A 45 -21.44 6.71 -7.44
C GLY A 45 -20.52 7.91 -7.70
N LEU A 46 -19.48 8.08 -6.88
CA LEU A 46 -18.46 9.10 -7.10
C LEU A 46 -17.75 8.93 -8.45
N LEU A 47 -17.35 7.71 -8.81
CA LEU A 47 -16.71 7.45 -10.12
C LEU A 47 -17.63 7.82 -11.29
N GLN A 48 -18.93 7.51 -11.17
CA GLN A 48 -19.93 7.83 -12.19
C GLN A 48 -20.13 9.34 -12.32
N ASP A 49 -20.28 10.06 -11.21
CA ASP A 49 -20.43 11.53 -11.19
C ASP A 49 -19.21 12.25 -11.75
N LEU A 50 -18.02 11.68 -11.57
CA LEU A 50 -16.77 12.20 -12.10
C LEU A 50 -16.53 11.81 -13.57
N GLY A 51 -17.30 10.87 -14.12
CA GLY A 51 -17.12 10.35 -15.47
C GLY A 51 -15.87 9.47 -15.65
N VAL A 52 -15.42 8.84 -14.55
CA VAL A 52 -14.18 8.02 -14.49
C VAL A 52 -14.48 6.59 -14.00
N ASP A 53 -15.70 6.13 -14.21
CA ASP A 53 -16.16 4.77 -13.90
C ASP A 53 -15.58 3.75 -14.91
N THR A 54 -14.31 3.42 -14.74
CA THR A 54 -13.57 2.47 -15.58
C THR A 54 -13.50 1.09 -14.91
N PRO A 55 -13.32 -0.01 -15.70
CA PRO A 55 -13.10 -1.33 -15.13
C PRO A 55 -11.93 -1.40 -14.16
N ALA A 56 -10.89 -0.60 -14.40
CA ALA A 56 -9.72 -0.54 -13.53
C ALA A 56 -10.04 0.13 -12.19
N ASN A 57 -10.78 1.24 -12.18
CA ASN A 57 -11.20 1.89 -10.94
C ASN A 57 -12.18 1.01 -10.14
N ARG A 58 -13.09 0.30 -10.83
CA ARG A 58 -13.95 -0.71 -10.19
C ARG A 58 -13.16 -1.86 -9.59
N SER A 59 -12.08 -2.28 -10.23
CA SER A 59 -11.20 -3.33 -9.70
C SER A 59 -10.50 -2.92 -8.41
N GLU A 60 -10.14 -1.65 -8.23
CA GLU A 60 -9.56 -1.19 -6.97
C GLU A 60 -10.62 -1.16 -5.85
N ILE A 61 -11.87 -0.77 -6.14
CA ILE A 61 -12.99 -0.84 -5.17
C ILE A 61 -13.22 -2.28 -4.72
N ALA A 62 -13.26 -3.24 -5.66
CA ALA A 62 -13.37 -4.66 -5.32
C ALA A 62 -12.15 -5.18 -4.52
N GLY A 63 -10.97 -4.59 -4.75
CA GLY A 63 -9.77 -4.84 -3.95
C GLY A 63 -9.94 -4.39 -2.50
N ILE A 64 -10.55 -3.23 -2.27
CA ILE A 64 -10.87 -2.71 -0.92
C ILE A 64 -11.89 -3.63 -0.22
N GLU A 65 -12.93 -4.11 -0.92
CA GLU A 65 -13.85 -5.13 -0.38
C GLU A 65 -13.08 -6.38 0.08
N ARG A 66 -12.22 -6.89 -0.81
CA ARG A 66 -11.43 -8.08 -0.55
C ARG A 66 -10.46 -7.90 0.61
N LEU A 67 -9.89 -6.70 0.78
CA LEU A 67 -9.01 -6.37 1.90
C LEU A 67 -9.71 -6.61 3.24
N PHE A 68 -10.91 -6.04 3.42
CA PHE A 68 -11.66 -6.17 4.67
C PHE A 68 -12.11 -7.61 4.95
N GLU A 69 -12.51 -8.36 3.91
CA GLU A 69 -12.80 -9.79 4.05
C GLU A 69 -11.59 -10.58 4.57
N LEU A 70 -10.41 -10.30 4.01
CA LEU A 70 -9.16 -10.96 4.38
C LEU A 70 -8.70 -10.57 5.79
N GLU A 71 -8.87 -9.32 6.20
CA GLU A 71 -8.57 -8.87 7.56
C GLU A 71 -9.47 -9.55 8.59
N LEU A 72 -10.76 -9.71 8.28
CA LEU A 72 -11.69 -10.44 9.14
C LEU A 72 -11.30 -11.93 9.25
N ALA A 73 -10.96 -12.58 8.14
CA ALA A 73 -10.48 -13.97 8.14
C ALA A 73 -9.15 -14.13 8.91
N ALA A 74 -8.23 -13.18 8.74
CA ALA A 74 -6.96 -13.13 9.46
C ALA A 74 -7.17 -12.95 10.97
N ALA A 75 -8.11 -12.09 11.38
CA ALA A 75 -8.49 -11.90 12.77
C ALA A 75 -9.08 -13.17 13.41
N LYS A 76 -9.85 -13.96 12.63
CA LYS A 76 -10.35 -15.28 13.04
C LYS A 76 -9.27 -16.37 13.04
N GLY A 77 -8.12 -16.10 12.44
CA GLY A 77 -7.00 -17.03 12.40
C GLY A 77 -7.12 -18.13 11.37
N GLU A 78 -7.91 -17.91 10.32
CA GLU A 78 -8.11 -18.84 9.24
C GLU A 78 -6.90 -18.87 8.29
N GLY A 79 -6.53 -20.05 7.79
CA GLY A 79 -5.50 -20.20 6.74
C GLY A 79 -4.04 -20.14 7.21
N ASP A 80 -3.13 -20.29 6.25
CA ASP A 80 -1.69 -20.11 6.47
C ASP A 80 -1.38 -18.60 6.62
N PRO A 81 -0.71 -18.18 7.72
CA PRO A 81 -0.52 -16.75 8.01
C PRO A 81 0.29 -16.02 6.93
N VAL A 82 1.27 -16.68 6.31
CA VAL A 82 2.08 -16.07 5.25
C VAL A 82 1.27 -15.90 3.97
N ALA A 83 0.49 -16.92 3.59
CA ALA A 83 -0.38 -16.86 2.43
C ALA A 83 -1.47 -15.79 2.58
N VAL A 84 -2.14 -15.74 3.73
CA VAL A 84 -3.17 -14.75 4.05
C VAL A 84 -2.60 -13.34 3.97
N TRP A 85 -1.47 -13.09 4.65
CA TRP A 85 -0.84 -11.77 4.61
C TRP A 85 -0.38 -11.38 3.20
N LYS A 86 0.20 -12.30 2.41
CA LYS A 86 0.60 -12.02 1.02
C LYS A 86 -0.58 -11.72 0.10
N GLU A 87 -1.75 -12.26 0.38
CA GLU A 87 -2.96 -11.90 -0.35
C GLU A 87 -3.44 -10.50 0.08
N LEU A 88 -3.51 -10.27 1.39
CA LEU A 88 -3.91 -9.01 2.01
C LEU A 88 -3.04 -7.84 1.51
N SER A 89 -1.73 -8.01 1.47
CA SER A 89 -0.78 -6.95 1.09
C SER A 89 -1.02 -6.40 -0.31
N ARG A 90 -1.49 -7.21 -1.26
CA ARG A 90 -1.81 -6.78 -2.64
C ARG A 90 -2.89 -5.69 -2.68
N PHE A 91 -3.78 -5.71 -1.70
CA PHE A 91 -4.94 -4.84 -1.64
C PHE A 91 -4.80 -3.68 -0.65
N ARG A 92 -3.82 -3.71 0.26
CA ARG A 92 -3.62 -2.66 1.28
C ARG A 92 -3.54 -1.24 0.76
N SER A 93 -2.95 -1.06 -0.43
CA SER A 93 -2.81 0.26 -1.07
C SER A 93 -3.85 0.51 -2.17
N ALA A 94 -4.96 -0.25 -2.21
CA ALA A 94 -5.97 -0.12 -3.25
C ALA A 94 -6.67 1.25 -3.24
N ASP A 95 -6.84 1.84 -2.07
CA ASP A 95 -7.37 3.19 -1.86
C ASP A 95 -6.44 4.28 -2.45
N ILE A 96 -5.14 4.20 -2.17
CA ILE A 96 -4.11 5.09 -2.72
C ILE A 96 -4.07 4.95 -4.24
N ARG A 97 -4.09 3.72 -4.75
CA ARG A 97 -4.11 3.46 -6.20
C ARG A 97 -5.38 3.97 -6.86
N LEU A 98 -6.55 3.75 -6.24
CA LEU A 98 -7.83 4.29 -6.71
C LEU A 98 -7.77 5.81 -6.79
N GLN A 99 -7.29 6.48 -5.74
CA GLN A 99 -7.11 7.92 -5.75
C GLN A 99 -6.20 8.38 -6.90
N LEU A 100 -5.03 7.75 -7.08
CA LEU A 100 -4.09 8.10 -8.14
C LEU A 100 -4.71 7.91 -9.53
N ARG A 101 -5.42 6.80 -9.76
CA ARG A 101 -6.09 6.53 -11.04
C ARG A 101 -7.15 7.58 -11.35
N ILE A 102 -8.03 7.90 -10.40
CA ILE A 102 -9.05 8.96 -10.58
C ILE A 102 -8.39 10.30 -10.93
N GLN A 103 -7.31 10.66 -10.23
CA GLN A 103 -6.59 11.91 -10.51
C GLN A 103 -5.99 11.94 -11.93
N LEU A 104 -5.44 10.82 -12.40
CA LEU A 104 -4.92 10.68 -13.76
C LEU A 104 -6.03 10.74 -14.82
N ASP A 105 -7.14 10.05 -14.57
CA ASP A 105 -8.31 10.06 -15.47
C ASP A 105 -8.88 11.46 -15.63
N LEU A 106 -9.04 12.18 -14.52
CA LEU A 106 -9.50 13.57 -14.53
C LEU A 106 -8.52 14.53 -15.22
N LEU A 107 -7.23 14.18 -15.27
CA LEU A 107 -6.21 14.91 -16.03
C LEU A 107 -6.14 14.48 -17.50
N GLY A 108 -6.93 13.49 -17.93
CA GLY A 108 -6.87 12.90 -19.27
C GLY A 108 -5.55 12.19 -19.55
N ARG A 109 -4.91 11.62 -18.52
CA ARG A 109 -3.61 10.94 -18.62
C ARG A 109 -3.78 9.44 -18.53
N ASP A 110 -3.52 8.75 -19.63
CA ASP A 110 -3.47 7.29 -19.67
C ASP A 110 -2.13 6.77 -19.13
N GLN A 111 -1.90 6.95 -17.82
CA GLN A 111 -0.69 6.51 -17.12
C GLN A 111 -1.01 5.43 -16.08
N HIS A 112 -2.02 4.59 -16.34
CA HIS A 112 -2.40 3.51 -15.43
C HIS A 112 -1.28 2.50 -15.20
N ALA A 113 -0.45 2.25 -16.22
CA ALA A 113 0.73 1.39 -16.11
C ALA A 113 1.74 1.92 -15.07
N LEU A 114 1.80 3.24 -14.86
CA LEU A 114 2.62 3.84 -13.81
C LEU A 114 2.05 3.54 -12.41
N VAL A 115 0.73 3.58 -12.25
CA VAL A 115 0.07 3.23 -10.98
C VAL A 115 0.29 1.74 -10.67
N ASP A 116 0.13 0.86 -11.66
CA ASP A 116 0.40 -0.57 -11.52
C ASP A 116 1.86 -0.83 -11.17
N CYS A 117 2.78 -0.08 -11.79
CA CYS A 117 4.20 -0.13 -11.47
C CYS A 117 4.49 0.28 -10.02
N LEU A 118 3.73 1.20 -9.43
CA LEU A 118 3.93 1.64 -8.05
C LEU A 118 3.45 0.63 -7.01
N ARG A 119 2.57 -0.31 -7.38
CA ARG A 119 1.96 -1.25 -6.43
C ARG A 119 2.98 -1.96 -5.53
N PRO A 120 4.07 -2.59 -6.03
CA PRO A 120 5.00 -3.31 -5.15
C PRO A 120 5.76 -2.36 -4.21
N VAL A 121 5.94 -1.09 -4.59
CA VAL A 121 6.57 -0.09 -3.71
C VAL A 121 5.61 0.31 -2.60
N LEU A 122 4.33 0.55 -2.93
CA LEU A 122 3.30 0.86 -1.94
C LEU A 122 3.14 -0.29 -0.94
N GLU A 123 3.10 -1.53 -1.42
CA GLU A 123 3.08 -2.75 -0.60
C GLU A 123 4.20 -2.80 0.47
N VAL A 124 5.42 -2.34 0.13
CA VAL A 124 6.53 -2.27 1.08
C VAL A 124 6.35 -1.12 2.07
N LEU A 125 5.85 0.02 1.60
CA LEU A 125 5.64 1.21 2.43
C LEU A 125 4.54 1.00 3.47
N GLU A 126 3.49 0.26 3.12
CA GLU A 126 2.46 -0.19 4.08
C GLU A 126 3.08 -0.94 5.28
N VAL A 127 4.07 -1.79 5.01
CA VAL A 127 4.79 -2.49 6.09
C VAL A 127 5.70 -1.52 6.86
N VAL A 128 6.32 -0.55 6.20
CA VAL A 128 7.11 0.49 6.89
C VAL A 128 6.21 1.29 7.83
N ASP A 129 5.03 1.68 7.39
CA ASP A 129 4.06 2.43 8.19
C ASP A 129 3.61 1.59 9.39
N ASP A 130 3.24 0.32 9.19
CA ASP A 130 2.93 -0.62 10.28
C ASP A 130 4.08 -0.75 11.30
N LEU A 131 5.33 -0.77 10.85
CA LEU A 131 6.49 -0.86 11.76
C LEU A 131 6.69 0.45 12.55
N GLN A 132 6.31 1.60 11.99
CA GLN A 132 6.36 2.89 12.68
C GLN A 132 5.22 3.05 13.70
N SER A 133 4.02 2.56 13.38
CA SER A 133 2.80 2.66 14.21
C SER A 133 2.62 1.53 15.21
N ILE A 134 3.54 0.55 15.27
CA ILE A 134 3.38 -0.70 16.06
C ILE A 134 2.90 -0.51 17.52
N GLU A 135 3.41 0.50 18.22
CA GLU A 135 3.03 0.81 19.61
C GLU A 135 1.63 1.40 19.73
N GLU A 136 1.21 2.17 18.73
CA GLU A 136 -0.13 2.75 18.62
C GLU A 136 -1.14 1.67 18.27
N ASP A 137 -0.87 0.89 17.23
CA ASP A 137 -1.75 -0.19 16.75
C ASP A 137 -1.96 -1.27 17.82
N ARG A 138 -0.92 -1.57 18.60
CA ARG A 138 -1.04 -2.48 19.74
C ARG A 138 -2.01 -1.95 20.80
N ARG A 139 -2.02 -0.63 21.04
CA ARG A 139 -2.87 0.02 22.05
C ARG A 139 -4.32 0.15 21.59
N SER A 140 -4.55 0.46 20.32
CA SER A 140 -5.90 0.53 19.73
C SER A 140 -6.48 -0.85 19.41
N GLY A 141 -5.64 -1.87 19.26
CA GLY A 141 -6.06 -3.20 18.80
C GLY A 141 -6.23 -3.27 17.28
N SER A 142 -5.76 -2.27 16.54
CA SER A 142 -5.79 -2.21 15.09
C SER A 142 -4.95 -3.31 14.45
N PHE A 143 -5.29 -3.69 13.22
CA PHE A 143 -4.51 -4.65 12.47
C PHE A 143 -3.11 -4.08 12.19
N ASN A 144 -2.08 -4.90 12.40
CA ASN A 144 -0.69 -4.56 12.12
C ASN A 144 0.03 -5.79 11.58
N THR A 145 0.65 -5.66 10.42
CA THR A 145 1.30 -6.77 9.71
C THR A 145 2.34 -7.47 10.58
N TYR A 146 3.21 -6.71 11.23
CA TYR A 146 4.26 -7.30 12.05
C TYR A 146 3.68 -8.03 13.26
N LEU A 147 2.73 -7.41 13.97
CA LEU A 147 2.07 -8.06 15.11
C LEU A 147 1.35 -9.34 14.69
N PHE A 148 0.65 -9.32 13.55
CA PHE A 148 -0.03 -10.49 12.99
C PHE A 148 0.95 -11.65 12.72
N LEU A 149 2.00 -11.41 11.94
CA LEU A 149 2.99 -12.42 11.60
C LEU A 149 3.78 -12.89 12.83
N ARG A 150 4.22 -11.97 13.69
CA ARG A 150 4.99 -12.29 14.90
C ARG A 150 4.22 -13.20 15.85
N ARG A 151 2.92 -12.98 16.02
CA ARG A 151 2.07 -13.85 16.86
C ARG A 151 2.00 -15.27 16.33
N ARG A 152 2.06 -15.48 15.00
CA ARG A 152 1.85 -16.77 14.34
C ARG A 152 3.14 -17.52 14.00
N LEU A 153 4.22 -16.80 13.73
CA LEU A 153 5.50 -17.34 13.27
C LEU A 153 6.63 -17.22 14.30
N GLY A 154 6.46 -16.35 15.31
CA GLY A 154 7.56 -15.90 16.17
C GLY A 154 8.31 -14.72 15.55
N GLY A 155 9.17 -14.07 16.34
CA GLY A 155 9.77 -12.79 15.93
C GLY A 155 10.83 -12.92 14.83
N GLU A 156 11.74 -13.89 14.92
CA GLU A 156 12.80 -14.09 13.93
C GLU A 156 12.23 -14.45 12.55
N GLU A 157 11.31 -15.42 12.50
CA GLU A 157 10.69 -15.85 11.24
C GLU A 157 9.83 -14.75 10.62
N ALA A 158 9.11 -13.96 11.43
CA ALA A 158 8.36 -12.81 10.94
C ALA A 158 9.27 -11.74 10.30
N GLN A 159 10.39 -11.39 10.94
CA GLN A 159 11.37 -10.45 10.38
C GLN A 159 11.94 -10.98 9.05
N ALA A 160 12.35 -12.25 9.03
CA ALA A 160 12.88 -12.88 7.83
C ALA A 160 11.88 -12.92 6.67
N GLU A 161 10.60 -13.17 6.96
CA GLU A 161 9.54 -13.18 5.95
C GLU A 161 9.26 -11.79 5.38
N LEU A 162 9.21 -10.76 6.22
CA LEU A 162 9.07 -9.37 5.77
C LEU A 162 10.25 -8.96 4.88
N ASP A 163 11.48 -9.29 5.26
CA ASP A 163 12.66 -9.04 4.42
C ASP A 163 12.60 -9.77 3.07
N ARG A 164 12.12 -11.03 3.05
CA ARG A 164 11.91 -11.79 1.80
C ARG A 164 10.87 -11.12 0.91
N PHE A 165 9.79 -10.63 1.50
CA PHE A 165 8.74 -9.90 0.80
C PHE A 165 9.23 -8.59 0.19
N ALA A 166 9.95 -7.75 0.95
CA ALA A 166 10.49 -6.50 0.41
C ALA A 166 11.41 -6.72 -0.80
N ARG A 167 12.23 -7.77 -0.76
CA ARG A 167 13.07 -8.17 -1.90
C ARG A 167 12.24 -8.62 -3.10
N ALA A 168 11.17 -9.39 -2.88
CA ALA A 168 10.26 -9.83 -3.93
C ALA A 168 9.55 -8.63 -4.58
N CYS A 169 8.95 -7.74 -3.78
CA CYS A 169 8.28 -6.54 -4.27
C CYS A 169 9.26 -5.62 -5.02
N THR A 170 10.50 -5.48 -4.56
CA THR A 170 11.53 -4.69 -5.26
C THR A 170 11.89 -5.29 -6.62
N ARG A 171 11.97 -6.63 -6.74
CA ARG A 171 12.19 -7.31 -8.02
C ARG A 171 11.00 -7.06 -8.95
N ASP A 172 9.79 -7.29 -8.47
CA ASP A 172 8.57 -7.16 -9.27
C ASP A 172 8.40 -5.70 -9.76
N PHE A 173 8.72 -4.72 -8.91
CA PHE A 173 8.80 -3.30 -9.30
C PHE A 173 9.79 -3.08 -10.45
N ARG A 174 11.01 -3.64 -10.37
CA ARG A 174 12.03 -3.48 -11.44
C ARG A 174 11.54 -4.06 -12.77
N GLU A 175 10.88 -5.20 -12.73
CA GLU A 175 10.29 -5.84 -13.91
C GLU A 175 9.19 -4.99 -14.54
N LEU A 176 8.31 -4.39 -13.73
CA LEU A 176 7.26 -3.49 -14.21
C LEU A 176 7.83 -2.18 -14.76
N ALA A 177 8.76 -1.55 -14.03
CA ALA A 177 9.40 -0.30 -14.45
C ALA A 177 10.20 -0.45 -15.76
N GLY A 178 10.77 -1.64 -15.99
CA GLY A 178 11.47 -1.97 -17.23
C GLY A 178 10.57 -1.99 -18.48
N LYS A 179 9.25 -2.16 -18.30
CA LYS A 179 8.25 -2.20 -19.38
C LYS A 179 7.66 -0.83 -19.69
N LEU A 180 7.89 0.17 -18.85
CA LEU A 180 7.37 1.52 -19.03
C LEU A 180 8.08 2.26 -20.17
N GLY A 181 7.32 3.09 -20.89
CA GLY A 181 7.86 4.05 -21.85
C GLY A 181 8.74 5.10 -21.17
N GLU A 182 9.55 5.83 -21.96
CA GLU A 182 10.49 6.82 -21.41
C GLU A 182 9.79 7.90 -20.57
N ASP A 183 8.68 8.44 -21.07
CA ASP A 183 7.93 9.49 -20.37
C ASP A 183 7.36 9.01 -19.03
N ASP A 184 6.86 7.78 -18.98
CA ASP A 184 6.37 7.16 -17.74
C ASP A 184 7.50 6.88 -16.76
N GLN A 185 8.67 6.46 -17.23
CA GLN A 185 9.84 6.30 -16.36
C GLN A 185 10.30 7.62 -15.76
N ARG A 186 10.22 8.72 -16.52
CA ARG A 186 10.52 10.07 -16.02
C ARG A 186 9.48 10.53 -15.01
N GLN A 187 8.20 10.26 -15.26
CA GLN A 187 7.14 10.59 -14.31
C GLN A 187 7.25 9.76 -13.02
N LEU A 188 7.57 8.47 -13.14
CA LEU A 188 7.82 7.55 -12.02
C LEU A 188 8.98 8.07 -11.15
N ALA A 189 10.04 8.59 -11.78
CA ALA A 189 11.16 9.19 -11.06
C ALA A 189 10.73 10.38 -10.19
N ILE A 190 9.85 11.26 -10.69
CA ILE A 190 9.32 12.38 -9.91
C ILE A 190 8.53 11.86 -8.71
N THR A 191 7.68 10.87 -8.92
CA THR A 191 6.83 10.28 -7.86
C THR A 191 7.68 9.64 -6.77
N LEU A 192 8.71 8.86 -7.14
CA LEU A 192 9.55 8.15 -6.19
C LEU A 192 10.48 9.07 -5.37
N LEU A 193 10.91 10.20 -5.94
CA LEU A 193 11.77 11.16 -5.25
C LEU A 193 11.01 12.09 -4.27
N ARG A 194 9.67 11.99 -4.20
CA ARG A 194 8.79 12.63 -3.21
C ARG A 194 9.16 14.08 -2.85
N PRO A 195 9.08 15.03 -3.80
CA PRO A 195 9.33 16.43 -3.50
C PRO A 195 8.37 16.95 -2.43
N GLN A 196 8.91 17.45 -1.33
CA GLN A 196 8.16 18.05 -0.22
C GLN A 196 7.95 19.56 -0.42
N THR A 197 8.70 20.17 -1.34
CA THR A 197 8.62 21.61 -1.62
C THR A 197 8.62 21.89 -3.11
N ILE A 198 8.11 23.07 -3.50
CA ILE A 198 8.15 23.56 -4.88
C ILE A 198 9.61 23.65 -5.38
N ALA A 199 10.55 24.06 -4.51
CA ALA A 199 11.96 24.13 -4.85
C ALA A 199 12.55 22.73 -5.15
N GLN A 200 12.26 21.74 -4.31
CA GLN A 200 12.65 20.35 -4.56
C GLN A 200 12.01 19.80 -5.84
N TYR A 201 10.73 20.09 -6.07
CA TYR A 201 10.05 19.70 -7.31
C TYR A 201 10.74 20.29 -8.55
N ALA A 202 11.15 21.57 -8.50
CA ALA A 202 11.86 22.21 -9.60
C ALA A 202 13.24 21.58 -9.87
N VAL A 203 13.97 21.20 -8.80
CA VAL A 203 15.24 20.47 -8.92
C VAL A 203 15.02 19.09 -9.53
N ILE A 204 14.07 18.33 -9.00
CA ILE A 204 13.72 16.99 -9.50
C ILE A 204 13.30 17.06 -10.97
N ARG A 205 12.49 18.05 -11.37
CA ARG A 205 12.13 18.24 -12.78
C ARG A 205 13.32 18.47 -13.72
N ARG A 206 14.44 18.98 -13.22
CA ARG A 206 15.69 19.08 -13.99
C ARG A 206 16.42 17.74 -14.02
N LEU A 207 16.50 17.04 -12.90
CA LEU A 207 17.13 15.71 -12.80
C LEU A 207 16.44 14.67 -13.69
N VAL A 208 15.11 14.68 -13.75
CA VAL A 208 14.37 13.76 -14.61
C VAL A 208 14.47 14.08 -16.10
N ARG A 209 15.27 15.08 -16.51
CA ARG A 209 15.66 15.34 -17.91
C ARG A 209 17.02 14.75 -18.26
N LEU A 210 17.74 14.17 -17.30
CA LEU A 210 18.99 13.47 -17.55
C LEU A 210 18.78 12.33 -18.57
N PRO A 211 19.82 11.90 -19.31
CA PRO A 211 19.76 10.70 -20.12
C PRO A 211 19.18 9.53 -19.34
N LEU A 212 18.26 8.77 -19.94
CA LEU A 212 17.49 7.74 -19.23
C LEU A 212 18.37 6.71 -18.49
N PRO A 213 19.53 6.27 -19.02
CA PRO A 213 20.43 5.39 -18.27
C PRO A 213 20.92 6.00 -16.94
N LEU A 214 21.25 7.29 -16.94
CA LEU A 214 21.69 8.00 -15.73
C LEU A 214 20.55 8.15 -14.72
N LEU A 215 19.34 8.46 -15.22
CA LEU A 215 18.14 8.53 -14.38
C LEU A 215 17.87 7.18 -13.70
N ARG A 216 17.97 6.07 -14.44
CA ARG A 216 17.78 4.71 -13.91
C ARG A 216 18.82 4.35 -12.84
N VAL A 217 20.08 4.68 -13.06
CA VAL A 217 21.15 4.45 -12.07
C VAL A 217 20.88 5.24 -10.79
N MET A 218 20.53 6.53 -10.92
CA MET A 218 20.20 7.37 -9.78
C MET A 218 19.00 6.82 -8.99
N LEU A 219 17.89 6.46 -9.66
CA LEU A 219 16.73 5.87 -8.99
C LEU A 219 17.04 4.54 -8.34
N THR A 220 17.89 3.72 -8.96
CA THR A 220 18.30 2.44 -8.37
C THR A 220 18.97 2.68 -7.03
N ARG A 221 19.94 3.60 -6.98
CA ARG A 221 20.70 3.90 -5.78
C ARG A 221 19.89 4.62 -4.71
N GLU A 222 19.16 5.67 -5.08
CA GLU A 222 18.49 6.56 -4.12
C GLU A 222 17.14 6.00 -3.63
N VAL A 223 16.54 5.06 -4.37
CA VAL A 223 15.20 4.56 -4.07
C VAL A 223 15.20 3.03 -3.95
N LEU A 224 15.67 2.31 -4.98
CA LEU A 224 15.44 0.85 -5.05
C LEU A 224 16.37 0.05 -4.14
N GLU A 225 17.61 0.48 -3.96
CA GLU A 225 18.55 -0.13 -3.02
C GLU A 225 18.02 -0.03 -1.58
N PRO A 226 17.64 1.16 -1.07
CA PRO A 226 16.97 1.30 0.22
C PRO A 226 15.71 0.43 0.35
N LEU A 227 14.86 0.39 -0.67
CA LEU A 227 13.63 -0.42 -0.67
C LEU A 227 13.88 -1.93 -0.66
N SER A 228 15.07 -2.40 -1.03
CA SER A 228 15.40 -3.83 -1.05
C SER A 228 15.74 -4.42 0.32
N ALA A 229 16.05 -3.56 1.29
CA ALA A 229 16.28 -3.91 2.69
C ALA A 229 15.75 -2.79 3.61
N PRO A 230 14.44 -2.46 3.53
CA PRO A 230 13.89 -1.25 4.12
C PRO A 230 13.75 -1.35 5.64
N PHE A 231 13.75 -2.57 6.18
CA PHE A 231 13.38 -2.82 7.56
C PHE A 231 14.58 -2.90 8.53
N GLY A 232 15.81 -2.90 8.01
CA GLY A 232 17.00 -3.14 8.83
C GLY A 232 17.16 -2.20 10.03
N LEU A 233 16.76 -0.93 9.89
CA LEU A 233 16.78 0.03 10.99
C LEU A 233 15.75 -0.29 12.09
N PHE A 234 14.60 -0.89 11.74
CA PHE A 234 13.61 -1.34 12.71
C PHE A 234 14.12 -2.57 13.45
N TRP A 235 14.75 -3.50 12.74
CA TRP A 235 15.29 -4.74 13.34
C TRP A 235 16.41 -4.51 14.34
N SER A 236 17.06 -3.35 14.33
CA SER A 236 18.05 -2.92 15.33
C SER A 236 17.46 -2.16 16.52
N GLN A 237 16.16 -1.88 16.53
CA GLN A 237 15.53 -1.23 17.67
C GLN A 237 15.24 -2.25 18.77
N PRO A 238 15.42 -1.90 20.06
CA PRO A 238 15.25 -2.84 21.17
C PRO A 238 13.92 -3.61 21.16
N ALA A 239 12.82 -2.93 20.80
CA ALA A 239 11.49 -3.53 20.77
C ALA A 239 11.38 -4.73 19.82
N PHE A 240 12.11 -4.71 18.70
CA PHE A 240 12.12 -5.78 17.70
C PHE A 240 13.24 -6.80 17.96
N GLU A 241 14.36 -6.39 18.56
CA GLU A 241 15.43 -7.30 18.96
C GLU A 241 14.97 -8.26 20.06
N GLU A 242 14.27 -7.74 21.07
CA GLU A 242 13.67 -8.54 22.15
C GLU A 242 12.65 -9.56 21.64
N ASP A 243 12.03 -9.27 20.50
CA ASP A 243 11.03 -10.14 19.89
C ASP A 243 11.63 -11.33 19.14
N ARG A 244 12.91 -11.27 18.70
CA ARG A 244 13.55 -12.37 17.95
C ARG A 244 13.50 -13.71 18.69
N GLY A 245 13.71 -13.69 20.00
CA GLY A 245 13.68 -14.89 20.85
C GLY A 245 12.27 -15.37 21.22
N ARG A 246 11.21 -14.68 20.79
CA ARG A 246 9.83 -15.03 21.17
C ARG A 246 9.24 -16.04 20.20
N SER A 247 8.82 -17.17 20.76
CA SER A 247 8.04 -18.19 20.05
C SER A 247 6.66 -17.66 19.62
N PRO A 248 6.01 -18.30 18.62
CA PRO A 248 4.61 -18.04 18.31
C PRO A 248 3.75 -18.07 19.57
N LEU A 249 2.77 -17.19 19.65
CA LEU A 249 1.74 -17.32 20.68
C LEU A 249 0.90 -18.56 20.35
N ALA A 250 0.66 -19.41 21.34
CA ALA A 250 -0.28 -20.50 21.19
C ALA A 250 -1.63 -19.92 20.74
N VAL A 251 -2.09 -20.30 19.56
CA VAL A 251 -3.43 -19.95 19.08
C VAL A 251 -4.39 -20.73 19.98
N GLY A 252 -5.00 -20.06 20.95
CA GLY A 252 -6.06 -20.65 21.77
C GLY A 252 -7.21 -21.11 20.87
N PRO A 253 -7.81 -22.29 21.13
CA PRO A 253 -8.94 -22.79 20.36
C PRO A 253 -10.17 -21.89 20.45
#